data_AF-A0A4W5NL47-F1
#
_entry.id   AF-A0A4W5NL47-F1
#
_cell.length_a   1.000
_cell.length_b   1.000
_cell.length_c   1.000
_cell.angle_alpha   90.00
_cell.angle_beta   90.00
_cell.angle_gamma   90.00
#
_symmetry.space_group_name_H-M   'P 1'
#
loop_
_entity.id
_entity.type
_entity.pdbx_description
1 polymer ?
#
loop_
_entity_poly.entity_id
_entity_poly.type
_entity_poly.pdbx_seq_one_letter_code
_entity_poly.pdbx_strand_id
1 'polypeptide(L)'
;MKKPYSYSSAVVQGGGTPFLRYGGVKQEMELFNDEAIVEVSGKYNPADYIGYLVLTTNMGRTLSAGQPSQISFNFYSANIGSELRLLSGRFNGAGITSIGAHWGLVYTEGSGNSTETALETVPPIN
;
A
#
# COMPACT_ATOMS: atom_id res chain seq x y z
N MET A 1 5.25 -13.10 17.12
CA MET A 1 4.85 -14.11 16.11
C MET A 1 3.53 -13.64 15.47
N LYS A 2 3.56 -12.94 14.32
CA LYS A 2 2.34 -12.50 13.61
C LYS A 2 1.72 -13.72 12.89
N LYS A 3 0.43 -14.00 13.09
CA LYS A 3 -0.36 -15.03 12.36
C LYS A 3 -1.26 -14.36 11.29
N PRO A 4 -1.95 -15.15 10.44
CA PRO A 4 -1.61 -15.63 9.11
C PRO A 4 -2.14 -14.72 7.97
N TYR A 5 -2.47 -13.45 8.23
CA TYR A 5 -2.99 -12.54 7.19
C TYR A 5 -1.90 -11.95 6.29
N SER A 6 -0.91 -12.77 5.91
CA SER A 6 0.15 -12.37 4.99
C SER A 6 -0.40 -12.36 3.57
N TYR A 7 -1.01 -11.25 3.18
CA TYR A 7 -1.21 -10.95 1.77
C TYR A 7 -0.02 -10.09 1.33
N SER A 8 1.02 -10.74 0.83
CA SER A 8 2.24 -10.06 0.36
C SER A 8 2.49 -10.40 -1.10
N SER A 9 1.51 -10.12 -1.95
CA SER A 9 1.70 -10.12 -3.40
C SER A 9 1.11 -8.83 -3.96
N ALA A 10 1.98 -7.89 -4.33
CA ALA A 10 1.55 -6.77 -5.15
C ALA A 10 1.52 -7.24 -6.60
N VAL A 11 0.33 -7.38 -7.19
CA VAL A 11 0.17 -7.75 -8.59
C VAL A 11 -0.19 -6.50 -9.39
N VAL A 12 0.65 -6.15 -10.36
CA VAL A 12 0.38 -5.07 -11.31
C VAL A 12 0.48 -5.65 -12.72
N GLN A 13 -0.62 -5.72 -13.47
CA GLN A 13 -0.62 -6.21 -14.85
C GLN A 13 -0.24 -5.08 -15.80
N GLY A 14 0.80 -5.20 -16.65
CA GLY A 14 1.15 -4.13 -17.58
C GLY A 14 1.89 -4.54 -18.85
N GLY A 15 1.38 -4.07 -19.99
CA GLY A 15 2.07 -4.02 -21.29
C GLY A 15 1.21 -3.45 -22.43
N GLY A 16 1.53 -2.23 -22.90
CA GLY A 16 1.11 -1.65 -24.19
C GLY A 16 -0.35 -1.18 -24.34
N THR A 17 -0.68 0.05 -23.87
CA THR A 17 -2.03 0.67 -23.92
C THR A 17 -3.11 -0.09 -23.14
N PRO A 18 -4.22 0.59 -22.78
CA PRO A 18 -4.69 0.68 -21.41
C PRO A 18 -5.07 -0.67 -20.80
N PHE A 19 -5.12 -0.66 -19.48
CA PHE A 19 -4.92 -1.78 -18.60
C PHE A 19 -5.80 -3.04 -18.72
N LEU A 20 -6.48 -3.40 -19.80
CA LEU A 20 -7.09 -4.72 -20.01
C LEU A 20 -7.30 -4.98 -21.50
N ARG A 21 -6.25 -5.35 -22.25
CA ARG A 21 -6.41 -6.30 -23.36
C ARG A 21 -5.69 -7.57 -22.94
N TYR A 22 -6.39 -8.70 -22.97
CA TYR A 22 -5.84 -10.04 -22.76
C TYR A 22 -4.39 -10.14 -23.30
N GLY A 23 -3.38 -10.22 -22.42
CA GLY A 23 -1.98 -10.39 -22.83
C GLY A 23 -0.89 -9.54 -22.13
N GLY A 24 -1.21 -8.71 -21.13
CA GLY A 24 -0.17 -7.98 -20.36
C GLY A 24 0.70 -8.91 -19.49
N VAL A 25 1.98 -8.57 -19.31
CA VAL A 25 2.88 -9.31 -18.42
C VAL A 25 2.52 -8.96 -16.97
N LYS A 26 2.30 -10.00 -16.15
CA LYS A 26 2.09 -9.85 -14.71
C LYS A 26 3.41 -9.39 -14.09
N GLN A 27 3.38 -8.25 -13.41
CA GLN A 27 4.43 -7.82 -12.51
C GLN A 27 4.03 -8.17 -11.09
N GLU A 28 4.96 -8.76 -10.34
CA GLU A 28 4.72 -9.23 -8.99
C GLU A 28 5.87 -8.88 -8.07
N MET A 29 5.54 -8.56 -6.83
CA MET A 29 6.52 -8.33 -5.77
C MET A 29 6.00 -8.91 -4.46
N GLU A 30 6.82 -9.75 -3.85
CA GLU A 30 6.66 -10.15 -2.46
C GLU A 30 7.36 -9.13 -1.55
N LEU A 31 6.63 -8.66 -0.53
CA LEU A 31 7.13 -7.78 0.52
C LEU A 31 7.81 -8.61 1.61
N PHE A 32 8.92 -8.10 2.15
CA PHE A 32 9.60 -8.67 3.31
C PHE A 32 8.81 -8.50 4.61
N ASN A 33 9.30 -9.11 5.69
CA ASN A 33 8.75 -8.87 7.02
C ASN A 33 8.83 -7.38 7.38
N ASP A 34 7.70 -6.82 7.81
CA ASP A 34 7.51 -5.41 8.16
C ASP A 34 7.78 -4.42 7.00
N GLU A 35 7.87 -4.93 5.76
CA GLU A 35 7.82 -4.11 4.56
C GLU A 35 6.36 -3.81 4.20
N ALA A 36 6.10 -2.53 3.92
CA ALA A 36 4.78 -2.00 3.69
C ALA A 36 4.79 -1.03 2.51
N ILE A 37 3.72 -1.04 1.70
CA ILE A 37 3.53 -0.04 0.65
C ILE A 37 3.08 1.27 1.31
N VAL A 38 3.83 2.34 1.08
CA VAL A 38 3.61 3.66 1.71
C VAL A 38 3.28 4.76 0.69
N GLU A 39 3.46 4.48 -0.60
CA GLU A 39 3.10 5.39 -1.67
C GLU A 39 2.57 4.60 -2.88
N VAL A 40 1.55 5.18 -3.53
CA VAL A 40 1.01 4.74 -4.81
C VAL A 40 1.05 5.92 -5.78
N SER A 41 2.00 5.91 -6.70
CA SER A 41 2.11 6.93 -7.74
C SER A 41 1.86 6.33 -9.12
N GLY A 42 1.70 7.17 -10.13
CA GLY A 42 1.41 6.67 -11.46
C GLY A 42 1.06 7.75 -12.45
N LYS A 43 0.54 7.32 -13.60
CA LYS A 43 0.07 8.20 -14.66
C LYS A 43 -1.25 7.72 -15.26
N TYR A 44 -2.07 8.67 -15.69
CA TYR A 44 -3.35 8.41 -16.32
C TYR A 44 -3.57 9.26 -17.58
N ASN A 45 -4.30 8.70 -18.53
CA ASN A 45 -4.85 9.43 -19.66
C ASN A 45 -6.16 10.11 -19.20
N PRO A 46 -6.30 11.44 -19.35
CA PRO A 46 -7.54 12.16 -19.00
C PRO A 46 -8.80 11.62 -19.66
N ALA A 47 -8.65 10.97 -20.83
CA ALA A 47 -9.80 10.46 -21.57
C ALA A 47 -10.42 9.21 -20.92
N ASP A 48 -9.65 8.37 -20.21
CA ASP A 48 -10.11 7.00 -20.02
C ASP A 48 -9.38 6.12 -18.99
N TYR A 49 -8.04 6.06 -18.94
CA TYR A 49 -7.36 4.97 -18.21
C TYR A 49 -6.16 5.37 -17.36
N ILE A 50 -5.95 4.62 -16.27
CA ILE A 50 -4.65 4.53 -15.61
C ILE A 50 -3.70 3.79 -16.56
N GLY A 51 -2.58 4.41 -16.91
CA GLY A 51 -1.61 3.91 -17.90
C GLY A 51 -0.26 3.53 -17.29
N TYR A 52 0.00 3.92 -16.05
CA TYR A 52 1.20 3.57 -15.30
C TYR A 52 0.90 3.56 -13.81
N LEU A 53 1.44 2.57 -13.08
CA LEU A 53 1.36 2.49 -11.63
C LEU A 53 2.73 2.15 -11.05
N VAL A 54 3.06 2.78 -9.93
CA VAL A 54 4.24 2.52 -9.11
C VAL A 54 3.79 2.36 -7.66
N LEU A 55 4.18 1.25 -7.05
CA LEU A 55 4.01 0.99 -5.63
C LEU A 55 5.39 1.11 -4.98
N THR A 56 5.54 2.02 -4.02
CA THR A 56 6.80 2.26 -3.29
C THR A 56 6.64 1.82 -1.85
N THR A 57 7.64 1.10 -1.34
CA THR A 57 7.64 0.58 0.03
C THR A 57 8.42 1.45 1.00
N ASN A 58 8.18 1.27 2.30
CA ASN A 58 8.95 1.90 3.37
C ASN A 58 10.45 1.52 3.36
N MET A 59 10.83 0.47 2.61
CA MET A 59 12.22 0.06 2.41
C MET A 59 12.84 0.66 1.14
N GLY A 60 12.13 1.55 0.43
CA GLY A 60 12.61 2.18 -0.81
C GLY A 60 12.58 1.27 -2.04
N ARG A 61 11.96 0.08 -1.95
CA ARG A 61 11.73 -0.79 -3.11
C ARG A 61 10.53 -0.30 -3.90
N THR A 62 10.51 -0.60 -5.19
CA THR A 62 9.39 -0.26 -6.06
C THR A 62 8.95 -1.43 -6.93
N LEU A 63 7.64 -1.52 -7.18
CA LEU A 63 7.04 -2.34 -8.23
C LEU A 63 6.32 -1.40 -9.19
N SER A 64 6.62 -1.49 -10.49
CA SER A 64 5.94 -0.67 -11.50
C SER A 64 5.41 -1.49 -12.66
N ALA A 65 4.31 -1.04 -13.26
CA ALA A 65 3.84 -1.60 -14.53
C ALA A 65 3.10 -0.56 -15.37
N GLY A 66 3.05 -0.81 -16.68
CA GLY A 66 2.45 0.06 -17.68
C GLY A 66 3.50 0.89 -18.43
N GLN A 67 3.09 2.03 -18.99
CA GLN A 67 3.94 2.93 -19.74
C GLN A 67 3.83 4.35 -19.17
N PRO A 68 4.95 5.00 -18.80
CA PRO A 68 4.93 6.26 -18.06
C PRO A 68 4.63 7.46 -18.95
N SER A 69 3.46 7.50 -19.59
CA SER A 69 2.99 8.62 -20.40
C SER A 69 1.81 9.34 -19.73
N GLN A 70 1.55 10.58 -20.13
CA GLN A 70 0.44 11.42 -19.64
C GLN A 70 0.62 11.97 -18.21
N ILE A 71 -0.51 12.31 -17.56
CA ILE A 71 -0.58 13.12 -16.33
C ILE A 71 -0.22 12.26 -15.12
N SER A 72 0.66 12.78 -14.27
CA SER A 72 1.07 12.12 -13.03
C SER A 72 0.05 12.30 -11.91
N PHE A 73 -0.03 11.30 -11.04
CA PHE A 73 -0.63 11.41 -9.72
C PHE A 73 0.30 10.80 -8.66
N ASN A 74 0.11 11.19 -7.40
CA ASN A 74 0.80 10.60 -6.26
C ASN A 74 -0.14 10.51 -5.05
N PHE A 75 -0.36 9.30 -4.54
CA PHE A 75 -1.10 9.04 -3.31
C PHE A 75 -0.16 8.58 -2.20
N TYR A 76 -0.25 9.26 -1.07
CA TYR A 76 0.41 8.89 0.17
C TYR A 76 -0.52 9.24 1.33
N SER A 77 -0.34 8.57 2.46
CA SER A 77 -1.09 8.89 3.68
C SER A 77 -0.60 10.20 4.29
N ALA A 78 -1.52 11.04 4.75
CA ALA A 78 -1.19 12.19 5.61
C ALA A 78 -0.82 11.77 7.05
N ASN A 79 -1.22 10.55 7.45
CA ASN A 79 -1.00 10.03 8.80
C ASN A 79 0.29 9.21 8.86
N ILE A 80 1.20 9.60 9.75
CA ILE A 80 2.46 8.90 10.03
C ILE A 80 2.17 7.44 10.43
N GLY A 81 2.96 6.51 9.90
CA GLY A 81 2.87 5.08 10.20
C GLY A 81 1.71 4.35 9.53
N SER A 82 0.92 5.03 8.69
CA SER A 82 -0.11 4.37 7.89
C SER A 82 0.48 3.74 6.63
N GLU A 83 0.00 2.55 6.31
CA GLU A 83 0.35 1.81 5.09
C GLU A 83 -0.88 1.55 4.23
N LEU A 84 -0.65 1.19 2.97
CA LEU A 84 -1.71 0.84 2.04
C LEU A 84 -2.40 -0.44 2.51
N ARG A 85 -3.71 -0.37 2.71
CA ARG A 85 -4.57 -1.50 3.11
C ARG A 85 -5.31 -2.11 1.94
N LEU A 86 -5.75 -1.26 1.02
CA LEU A 86 -6.60 -1.65 -0.07
C LEU A 86 -6.41 -0.70 -1.25
N LEU A 87 -6.33 -1.28 -2.45
CA LEU A 87 -6.59 -0.57 -3.70
C LEU A 87 -8.02 -0.84 -4.12
N SER A 88 -8.74 0.23 -4.43
CA SER A 88 -10.10 0.20 -4.96
C SER A 88 -10.13 0.91 -6.30
N GLY A 89 -11.19 0.71 -7.07
CA GLY A 89 -11.26 1.36 -8.37
C GLY A 89 -12.40 0.87 -9.24
N ARG A 90 -12.35 1.29 -10.51
CA ARG A 90 -13.25 0.87 -11.57
C ARG A 90 -12.40 0.33 -12.71
N PHE A 91 -12.94 -0.65 -13.43
CA PHE A 91 -12.34 -1.16 -14.66
C PHE A 91 -13.43 -1.51 -15.66
N ASN A 92 -13.05 -1.62 -16.92
CA ASN A 92 -13.88 -2.16 -17.99
C ASN A 92 -13.07 -3.19 -18.80
N GLY A 93 -13.63 -3.74 -19.87
CA GLY A 93 -12.93 -4.74 -20.71
C GLY A 93 -11.69 -4.23 -21.46
N ALA A 94 -11.29 -2.97 -21.27
CA ALA A 94 -10.12 -2.33 -21.89
C ALA A 94 -9.12 -1.78 -20.85
N GLY A 95 -9.50 -1.58 -19.57
CA GLY A 95 -8.54 -1.29 -18.52
C GLY A 95 -9.10 -0.71 -17.23
N ILE A 96 -8.19 -0.35 -16.32
CA ILE A 96 -8.49 0.36 -15.07
C ILE A 96 -8.81 1.81 -15.41
N THR A 97 -10.02 2.25 -15.10
CA THR A 97 -10.54 3.58 -15.41
C THR A 97 -10.46 4.53 -14.21
N SER A 98 -10.37 4.00 -12.99
CA SER A 98 -10.13 4.80 -11.79
C SER A 98 -9.46 3.97 -10.71
N ILE A 99 -8.70 4.62 -9.83
CA ILE A 99 -8.05 3.99 -8.68
C ILE A 99 -8.18 4.88 -7.43
N GLY A 100 -8.33 4.26 -6.27
CA GLY A 100 -8.32 4.91 -4.96
C GLY A 100 -7.53 4.07 -3.96
N ALA A 101 -6.69 4.73 -3.17
CA ALA A 101 -5.85 4.12 -2.15
C ALA A 101 -6.45 4.33 -0.74
N HIS A 102 -6.57 3.25 0.02
CA HIS A 102 -7.05 3.27 1.40
C HIS A 102 -5.90 2.98 2.35
N TRP A 103 -5.69 3.87 3.30
CA TRP A 103 -4.55 3.85 4.22
C TRP A 103 -5.00 3.52 5.64
N GLY A 104 -4.16 2.85 6.42
CA GLY A 104 -4.46 2.57 7.83
C GLY A 104 -3.26 2.12 8.64
N LEU A 105 -3.31 2.33 9.96
CA LEU A 105 -2.27 1.93 10.91
C LEU A 105 -2.18 0.41 11.07
N VAL A 106 -0.96 -0.11 11.22
CA VAL A 106 -0.77 -1.49 11.68
C VAL A 106 -0.93 -1.46 13.19
N TYR A 107 -2.10 -1.84 13.69
CA TYR A 107 -2.19 -2.21 15.09
C TYR A 107 -1.56 -3.59 15.23
N THR A 108 -0.26 -3.62 15.51
CA THR A 108 0.32 -4.79 16.17
C THR A 108 -0.33 -4.89 17.53
N GLU A 109 -1.19 -5.88 17.73
CA GLU A 109 -1.65 -6.27 19.07
C GLU A 109 -0.40 -6.52 19.94
N GLY A 110 -0.08 -5.55 20.79
CA GLY A 110 1.23 -5.50 21.45
C GLY A 110 1.66 -4.11 21.91
N SER A 111 0.96 -3.02 21.58
CA SER A 111 1.11 -1.77 22.34
C SER A 111 0.47 -1.96 23.71
N GLY A 112 1.20 -2.59 24.62
CA GLY A 112 0.81 -2.71 26.02
C GLY A 112 0.42 -1.34 26.57
N ASN A 113 -0.65 -1.32 27.34
CA ASN A 113 -0.93 -0.21 28.25
C ASN A 113 0.23 -0.14 29.26
N SER A 114 1.31 0.54 28.90
CA SER A 114 2.32 0.95 29.85
C SER A 114 1.80 2.21 30.54
N THR A 115 0.86 2.05 31.47
CA THR A 115 0.67 3.06 32.51
C THR A 115 1.91 3.01 33.39
N GLU A 116 2.63 4.13 33.39
CA GLU A 116 3.84 4.38 34.16
C GLU A 116 3.72 3.92 35.61
N THR A 117 4.81 3.33 36.07
CA THR A 117 5.18 2.99 37.43
C THR A 117 4.99 4.19 38.37
N ALA A 118 3.97 4.16 39.23
CA ALA A 118 3.97 4.99 40.44
C ALA A 118 4.69 4.24 41.55
N LEU A 119 5.96 4.58 41.77
CA LEU A 119 6.66 4.28 43.01
C LEU A 119 6.15 5.24 44.09
N GLU A 120 5.42 4.74 45.09
CA GLU A 120 5.49 5.33 46.42
C GLU A 120 5.36 4.24 47.49
N THR A 121 6.41 4.14 48.29
CA THR A 121 6.58 3.22 49.42
C THR A 121 5.74 3.68 50.60
N VAL A 122 4.83 2.83 51.09
CA VAL A 122 4.21 3.01 52.41
C VAL A 122 4.76 1.93 53.35
N PRO A 123 5.46 2.28 54.45
CA PRO A 123 5.93 1.28 55.42
C PRO A 123 4.75 0.72 56.24
N PRO A 124 4.86 -0.52 56.76
CA PRO A 124 3.81 -1.11 57.59
C PRO A 124 3.67 -0.35 58.92
N ILE A 125 2.43 -0.03 59.28
CA ILE A 125 2.07 0.42 60.64
C ILE A 125 1.96 -0.84 61.51
N ASN A 126 2.62 -0.80 62.68
CA ASN A 126 2.73 -1.87 63.69
C ASN A 126 1.45 -2.67 63.95
#